data_AF-A0A920U2L2-F1
#
_entry.id   AF-A0A920U2L2-F1
#
_cell.length_a   1.000
_cell.length_b   1.000
_cell.length_c   1.000
_cell.angle_alpha   90.00
_cell.angle_beta   90.00
_cell.angle_gamma   90.00
#
_symmetry.space_group_name_H-M   'P 1'
#
loop_
_entity.id
_entity.type
_entity.pdbx_description
1 polymer ?
#
loop_
_entity_poly.entity_id
_entity_poly.type
_entity_poly.pdbx_seq_one_letter_code
_entity_poly.pdbx_strand_id
1 'polypeptide(L)'
;MGGRFPAILINTPGTPVNALTTYDGHPIARRGEPRRALSLAYSASFIGGIISVLALIFLTPKLAAVAPYFGSRDILMAALLGLVLVVLTHRGQTLAAAALVGMGVFITVVGMEPVRFSDRFVFGLPWLRGGLALIPAVLGLFAISQAFILLQSSDSPRQIPKVTGSPFAGLFEVFRKLKRVAMCSSGFGIIMGIIPGVGEFLAQFFSYGLAQKLSRKPEKFGKGSSEGLVAAESANNAVPAAAMIPLFGTGYSRGSVDGDDAVCFSGTQPDPRPETL
;
A
#
# COMPACT_ATOMS: atom_id res chain seq x y z
N MET A 1 0.66 0.45 -8.44
CA MET A 1 0.61 -0.02 -9.86
C MET A 1 0.66 1.12 -10.89
N GLY A 2 -0.11 2.21 -10.77
CA GLY A 2 -0.24 3.21 -11.85
C GLY A 2 0.96 4.15 -12.10
N GLY A 3 1.73 4.51 -11.07
CA GLY A 3 2.75 5.57 -11.19
C GLY A 3 4.05 5.19 -11.92
N ARG A 4 4.25 3.91 -12.29
CA ARG A 4 5.48 3.45 -12.95
C ARG A 4 5.59 3.85 -14.43
N PHE A 5 4.47 4.01 -15.14
CA PHE A 5 4.49 4.48 -16.54
C PHE A 5 5.04 5.89 -16.68
N PRO A 6 4.48 6.91 -15.99
CA PRO A 6 5.02 8.27 -16.06
C PRO A 6 6.43 8.36 -15.46
N ALA A 7 6.74 7.52 -14.45
CA ALA A 7 8.08 7.45 -13.87
C ALA A 7 9.13 6.94 -14.88
N ILE A 8 8.86 5.83 -15.56
CA ILE A 8 9.81 5.19 -16.48
C ILE A 8 9.91 5.96 -17.80
N LEU A 9 8.79 6.36 -18.40
CA LEU A 9 8.79 6.94 -19.75
C LEU A 9 9.11 8.44 -19.72
N ILE A 10 8.68 9.15 -18.68
CA ILE A 10 8.63 10.62 -18.67
C ILE A 10 9.40 11.22 -17.47
N ASN A 11 10.11 10.39 -16.70
CA ASN A 11 10.86 10.80 -15.51
C ASN A 11 10.05 11.61 -14.50
N THR A 12 8.73 11.41 -14.47
CA THR A 12 7.81 12.17 -13.63
C THR A 12 7.18 11.20 -12.62
N PRO A 13 7.72 11.12 -11.39
CA PRO A 13 7.18 10.20 -10.39
C PRO A 13 5.84 10.74 -9.88
N GLY A 14 4.77 9.94 -10.01
CA GLY A 14 3.45 10.32 -9.50
C GLY A 14 3.32 10.30 -7.97
N THR A 15 4.29 9.70 -7.27
CA THR A 15 4.37 9.64 -5.80
C THR A 15 5.84 9.54 -5.39
N PRO A 16 6.22 9.94 -4.16
CA PRO A 16 7.62 9.89 -3.69
C PRO A 16 8.21 8.48 -3.73
N VAL A 17 7.40 7.44 -3.56
CA VAL A 17 7.82 6.03 -3.67
C VAL A 17 8.26 5.67 -5.10
N ASN A 18 7.65 6.26 -6.12
CA ASN A 18 8.04 6.00 -7.52
C ASN A 18 9.35 6.71 -7.93
N ALA A 19 9.95 7.54 -7.07
CA ALA A 19 11.21 8.22 -7.38
C ALA A 19 12.36 7.22 -7.65
N LEU A 20 12.49 6.15 -6.86
CA LEU A 20 13.51 5.13 -7.12
C LEU A 20 13.26 4.37 -8.43
N THR A 21 11.99 4.21 -8.82
CA THR A 21 11.63 3.65 -10.13
C THR A 21 12.07 4.56 -11.27
N THR A 22 12.05 5.89 -11.10
CA THR A 22 12.60 6.83 -12.09
C THR A 22 14.11 6.70 -12.23
N TYR A 23 14.83 6.54 -11.12
CA TYR A 23 16.30 6.53 -11.07
C TYR A 23 16.93 5.43 -11.94
N ASP A 24 16.30 4.25 -12.01
CA ASP A 24 16.79 3.17 -12.87
C ASP A 24 15.88 2.88 -14.07
N GLY A 25 14.57 3.07 -13.94
CA GLY A 25 13.63 2.82 -15.03
C GLY A 25 13.77 3.81 -16.18
N HIS A 26 13.94 5.10 -15.88
CA HIS A 26 14.03 6.13 -16.92
C HIS A 26 15.32 6.03 -17.76
N PRO A 27 16.52 5.80 -17.17
CA PRO A 27 17.72 5.56 -17.96
C PRO A 27 17.64 4.33 -18.85
N ILE A 28 16.97 3.24 -18.43
CA ILE A 28 16.77 2.05 -19.29
C ILE A 28 15.86 2.41 -20.47
N ALA A 29 14.80 3.19 -20.23
CA ALA A 29 13.94 3.69 -21.30
C ALA A 29 14.68 4.60 -22.28
N ARG A 30 15.54 5.51 -21.78
CA ARG A 30 16.37 6.40 -22.62
C ARG A 30 17.41 5.66 -23.46
N ARG A 31 17.87 4.48 -23.03
CA ARG A 31 18.81 3.64 -23.79
C ARG A 31 18.15 2.90 -24.97
N GLY A 32 16.88 3.20 -25.28
CA GLY A 32 16.13 2.54 -26.35
C GLY A 32 15.45 1.24 -25.91
N GLU A 33 15.43 0.93 -24.61
CA GLU A 33 14.81 -0.28 -24.07
C GLU A 33 13.57 -0.02 -23.15
N PRO A 34 12.63 0.88 -23.51
CA PRO A 34 11.48 1.24 -22.66
C PRO A 34 10.58 0.04 -22.34
N ARG A 35 10.44 -0.89 -23.30
CA ARG A 35 9.67 -2.12 -23.12
C ARG A 35 10.30 -3.05 -22.08
N ARG A 36 11.63 -3.11 -22.06
CA ARG A 36 12.36 -3.93 -21.08
C ARG A 36 12.22 -3.32 -19.68
N ALA A 37 12.36 -2.00 -19.56
CA ALA A 37 12.13 -1.29 -18.30
C ALA A 37 10.72 -1.58 -17.74
N LEU A 38 9.69 -1.41 -18.58
CA LEU A 38 8.30 -1.67 -18.18
C LEU A 38 8.07 -3.14 -17.83
N SER A 39 8.54 -4.08 -18.66
CA SER A 39 8.32 -5.52 -18.39
C SER A 39 9.07 -6.00 -17.14
N LEU A 40 10.26 -5.47 -16.84
CA LEU A 40 10.97 -5.70 -15.58
C LEU A 40 10.19 -5.15 -14.38
N ALA A 41 9.74 -3.89 -14.45
CA ALA A 41 8.96 -3.27 -13.38
C ALA A 41 7.66 -4.03 -13.09
N TYR A 42 6.93 -4.43 -14.15
CA TYR A 42 5.72 -5.24 -14.03
C TYR A 42 5.97 -6.61 -13.40
N SER A 43 6.99 -7.32 -13.88
CA SER A 43 7.34 -8.65 -13.38
C SER A 43 7.79 -8.61 -11.92
N ALA A 44 8.61 -7.61 -11.56
CA ALA A 44 9.07 -7.38 -10.19
C ALA A 44 7.91 -7.10 -9.24
N SER A 45 6.99 -6.23 -9.65
CA SER A 45 5.77 -5.93 -8.90
C SER A 45 4.89 -7.16 -8.75
N PHE A 46 4.67 -7.93 -9.81
CA PHE A 46 3.85 -9.13 -9.78
C PHE A 46 4.41 -10.17 -8.80
N ILE A 47 5.72 -10.42 -8.85
CA ILE A 47 6.39 -11.35 -7.93
C ILE A 47 6.31 -10.84 -6.48
N GLY A 48 6.55 -9.55 -6.24
CA GLY A 48 6.44 -8.97 -4.89
C GLY A 48 5.03 -9.06 -4.33
N GLY A 49 4.01 -8.84 -5.18
CA GLY A 49 2.61 -9.00 -4.82
C GLY A 49 2.27 -10.45 -4.47
N ILE A 50 2.65 -11.43 -5.30
CA ILE A 50 2.42 -12.85 -5.01
C ILE A 50 3.09 -13.27 -3.71
N ILE A 51 4.37 -12.94 -3.53
CA ILE A 51 5.10 -13.31 -2.31
C ILE A 51 4.44 -12.69 -1.08
N SER A 52 3.98 -11.44 -1.17
CA SER A 52 3.28 -10.81 -0.05
C SER A 52 1.89 -11.40 0.21
N VAL A 53 1.14 -11.79 -0.82
CA VAL A 53 -0.17 -12.45 -0.63
C VAL A 53 0.01 -13.83 -0.02
N LEU A 54 1.04 -14.58 -0.44
CA LEU A 54 1.39 -15.85 0.21
C LEU A 54 1.78 -15.61 1.67
N ALA A 55 2.62 -14.61 1.94
CA ALA A 55 2.95 -14.23 3.31
C ALA A 55 1.68 -13.88 4.10
N LEU A 56 0.75 -13.10 3.53
CA LEU A 56 -0.54 -12.81 4.15
C LEU A 56 -1.30 -14.09 4.53
N ILE A 57 -1.48 -15.03 3.59
CA ILE A 57 -2.19 -16.29 3.84
C ILE A 57 -1.52 -17.13 4.94
N PHE A 58 -0.19 -17.18 4.99
CA PHE A 58 0.54 -17.99 5.97
C PHE A 58 0.75 -17.32 7.33
N LEU A 59 0.93 -15.99 7.37
CA LEU A 59 1.17 -15.25 8.62
C LEU A 59 -0.13 -14.87 9.33
N THR A 60 -1.20 -14.55 8.60
CA THR A 60 -2.50 -14.17 9.20
C THR A 60 -3.02 -15.20 10.21
N PRO A 61 -3.12 -16.51 9.91
CA PRO A 61 -3.63 -17.49 10.88
C PRO A 61 -2.70 -17.63 12.08
N LYS A 62 -1.38 -17.51 11.88
CA LYS A 62 -0.40 -17.54 12.98
C LYS A 62 -0.56 -16.34 13.90
N LEU A 63 -0.76 -15.16 13.33
CA LEU A 63 -0.98 -13.93 14.09
C LEU A 63 -2.34 -13.96 14.79
N ALA A 64 -3.37 -14.54 14.15
CA ALA A 64 -4.70 -14.72 14.74
C ALA A 64 -4.69 -15.63 15.97
N ALA A 65 -3.77 -16.60 16.05
CA ALA A 65 -3.58 -17.41 17.26
C ALA A 65 -2.95 -16.62 18.42
N VAL A 66 -2.22 -15.54 18.12
CA VAL A 66 -1.59 -14.66 19.13
C VAL A 66 -2.49 -13.46 19.47
N ALA A 67 -3.43 -13.10 18.60
CA ALA A 67 -4.36 -11.99 18.79
C ALA A 67 -5.12 -12.01 20.13
N PRO A 68 -5.57 -13.15 20.68
CA PRO A 68 -6.25 -13.18 21.98
C PRO A 68 -5.40 -12.69 23.16
N TYR A 69 -4.08 -12.69 23.02
CA TYR A 69 -3.16 -12.19 24.06
C TYR A 69 -2.98 -10.68 24.01
N PHE A 70 -3.41 -10.01 22.93
CA PHE A 70 -3.37 -8.56 22.83
C PHE A 70 -4.63 -7.96 23.47
N GLY A 71 -4.44 -7.24 24.57
CA GLY A 71 -5.52 -6.48 25.20
C GLY A 71 -5.80 -5.17 24.46
N SER A 72 -6.90 -4.52 24.83
CA SER A 72 -7.24 -3.17 24.36
C SER A 72 -6.10 -2.16 24.58
N ARG A 73 -5.34 -2.31 25.67
CA ARG A 73 -4.15 -1.49 25.98
C ARG A 73 -3.02 -1.68 24.95
N ASP A 74 -2.74 -2.92 24.57
CA ASP A 74 -1.65 -3.23 23.64
C ASP A 74 -1.97 -2.77 22.22
N ILE A 75 -3.23 -2.92 21.80
CA ILE A 75 -3.74 -2.42 20.51
C ILE A 75 -3.65 -0.90 20.46
N LEU A 76 -4.02 -0.20 21.54
CA LEU A 76 -3.88 1.25 21.63
C LEU A 76 -2.40 1.68 21.52
N MET A 77 -1.50 1.02 22.25
CA MET A 77 -0.06 1.32 22.19
C MET A 77 0.52 1.04 20.80
N ALA A 78 0.11 -0.05 20.14
CA ALA A 78 0.53 -0.36 18.78
C ALA A 78 0.01 0.68 17.77
N ALA A 79 -1.23 1.14 17.91
CA ALA A 79 -1.80 2.21 17.08
C ALA A 79 -1.06 3.55 17.30
N LEU A 80 -0.79 3.93 18.54
CA LEU A 80 -0.02 5.13 18.87
C LEU A 80 1.41 5.05 18.33
N LEU A 81 2.07 3.89 18.48
CA LEU A 81 3.39 3.65 17.91
C LEU A 81 3.37 3.82 16.39
N GLY A 82 2.35 3.28 15.72
CA GLY A 82 2.15 3.47 14.29
C GLY A 82 2.02 4.94 13.90
N LEU A 83 1.20 5.72 14.62
CA LEU A 83 1.08 7.17 14.42
C LEU A 83 2.43 7.89 14.58
N VAL A 84 3.18 7.57 15.64
CA VAL A 84 4.49 8.16 15.90
C VAL A 84 5.47 7.82 14.78
N LEU A 85 5.49 6.57 14.30
CA LEU A 85 6.35 6.14 13.20
C LEU A 85 6.02 6.85 11.88
N VAL A 86 4.73 7.09 11.58
CA VAL A 86 4.32 7.88 10.40
C VAL A 86 4.91 9.29 10.45
N VAL A 87 4.77 9.96 11.60
CA VAL A 87 5.27 11.33 11.82
C VAL A 87 6.80 11.37 11.73
N LEU A 88 7.48 10.39 12.32
CA LEU A 88 8.94 10.31 12.35
C LEU A 88 9.55 10.01 10.97
N THR A 89 8.82 9.29 10.12
CA THR A 89 9.25 8.95 8.76
C THR A 89 9.34 10.19 7.86
N HIS A 90 8.52 11.21 8.11
CA HIS A 90 8.52 12.48 7.38
C HIS A 90 9.59 13.44 7.93
N ARG A 91 10.86 13.04 7.82
CA ARG A 91 12.02 13.87 8.21
C ARG A 91 12.05 15.18 7.43
N GLY A 92 11.90 16.30 8.13
CA GLY A 92 11.91 17.66 7.57
C GLY A 92 10.57 18.40 7.65
N GLN A 93 9.44 17.70 7.86
CA GLN A 93 8.10 18.29 7.97
C GLN A 93 7.25 17.60 9.05
N THR A 94 7.84 17.29 10.20
CA THR A 94 7.17 16.55 11.29
C THR A 94 5.92 17.25 11.81
N LEU A 95 5.91 18.58 11.88
CA LEU A 95 4.75 19.38 12.26
C LEU A 95 3.59 19.22 11.27
N ALA A 96 3.88 19.27 9.96
CA ALA A 96 2.87 19.08 8.92
C ALA A 96 2.34 17.63 8.92
N ALA A 97 3.23 16.64 9.08
CA ALA A 97 2.84 15.24 9.19
C ALA A 97 1.96 14.99 10.42
N ALA A 98 2.31 15.56 11.59
CA ALA A 98 1.51 15.46 12.81
C ALA A 98 0.14 16.13 12.65
N ALA A 99 0.07 17.32 12.03
CA ALA A 99 -1.18 18.00 11.75
C ALA A 99 -2.08 17.19 10.79
N LEU A 100 -1.50 16.60 9.74
CA LEU A 100 -2.23 15.74 8.80
C LEU A 100 -2.74 14.45 9.44
N VAL A 101 -1.92 13.81 10.29
CA VAL A 101 -2.34 12.63 11.06
C VAL A 101 -3.48 12.99 12.01
N GLY A 102 -3.35 14.11 12.74
CA GLY A 102 -4.41 14.61 13.63
C GLY A 102 -5.71 14.93 12.87
N MET A 103 -5.60 15.55 11.69
CA MET A 103 -6.74 15.82 10.82
C MET A 103 -7.39 14.52 10.32
N GLY A 104 -6.60 13.52 9.93
CA GLY A 104 -7.10 12.21 9.54
C GLY A 104 -7.87 11.51 10.66
N VAL A 105 -7.31 11.51 11.88
CA VAL A 105 -7.99 10.97 13.07
C VAL A 105 -9.29 11.72 13.33
N PHE A 106 -9.28 13.06 13.26
CA PHE A 106 -10.48 13.87 13.44
C PHE A 106 -11.58 13.51 12.44
N ILE A 107 -11.23 13.39 11.15
CA ILE A 107 -12.18 13.02 10.09
C ILE A 107 -12.78 11.63 10.34
N THR A 108 -12.00 10.67 10.84
CA THR A 108 -12.50 9.31 11.15
C THR A 108 -13.42 9.23 12.37
N VAL A 109 -13.40 10.24 13.24
CA VAL A 109 -14.28 10.31 14.42
C VAL A 109 -15.66 10.90 14.09
N VAL A 110 -15.81 11.56 12.93
CA VAL A 110 -17.08 12.10 12.44
C VAL A 110 -18.01 10.96 12.04
N GLY A 111 -19.20 10.90 12.64
CA GLY A 111 -20.22 9.89 12.35
C GLY A 111 -20.87 9.33 13.61
N MET A 112 -21.59 8.22 13.45
CA MET A 112 -22.21 7.51 14.57
C MET A 112 -21.21 6.56 15.25
N GLU A 113 -21.13 6.62 16.58
CA GLU A 113 -20.33 5.67 17.36
C GLU A 113 -21.04 4.29 17.43
N PRO A 114 -20.38 3.19 17.06
CA PRO A 114 -21.01 1.86 17.02
C PRO A 114 -21.37 1.28 18.39
N VAL A 115 -20.73 1.75 19.47
CA VAL A 115 -20.94 1.22 20.84
C VAL A 115 -22.11 1.90 21.54
N ARG A 116 -22.23 3.22 21.41
CA ARG A 116 -23.23 4.03 22.13
C ARG A 116 -24.34 4.56 21.23
N PHE A 117 -24.24 4.33 19.92
CA PHE A 117 -25.14 4.90 18.90
C PHE A 117 -25.32 6.42 19.03
N SER A 118 -24.30 7.10 19.55
CA SER A 118 -24.28 8.54 19.73
C SER A 118 -23.70 9.22 18.50
N ASP A 119 -24.33 10.30 18.05
CA ASP A 119 -23.88 11.08 16.90
C ASP A 119 -22.68 11.96 17.32
N ARG A 120 -21.53 11.80 16.65
CA ARG A 120 -20.32 12.59 16.88
C ARG A 120 -20.05 13.50 15.69
N PHE A 121 -20.09 14.81 15.91
CA PHE A 121 -19.82 15.82 14.87
C PHE A 121 -20.71 15.70 13.61
N VAL A 122 -21.94 15.18 13.75
CA VAL A 122 -22.91 15.03 12.63
C VAL A 122 -23.63 16.34 12.31
N PHE A 123 -23.67 17.30 13.25
CA PHE A 123 -24.28 18.64 13.11
C PHE A 123 -25.71 18.65 12.54
N GLY A 124 -26.47 17.56 12.74
CA GLY A 124 -27.85 17.42 12.23
C GLY A 124 -27.96 17.05 10.74
N LEU A 125 -26.84 16.76 10.06
CA LEU A 125 -26.81 16.43 8.63
C LEU A 125 -26.91 14.90 8.44
N PRO A 126 -28.00 14.36 7.85
CA PRO A 126 -28.23 12.91 7.77
C PRO A 126 -27.14 12.16 6.99
N TRP A 127 -26.54 12.80 5.98
CA TRP A 127 -25.48 12.18 5.17
C TRP A 127 -24.14 12.07 5.90
N LEU A 128 -23.93 12.81 6.99
CA LEU A 128 -22.72 12.72 7.82
C LEU A 128 -22.80 11.59 8.85
N ARG A 129 -23.99 11.01 9.03
CA ARG A 129 -24.25 9.99 10.06
C ARG A 129 -23.53 8.68 9.77
N GLY A 130 -23.37 8.33 8.49
CA GLY A 130 -22.53 7.22 8.02
C GLY A 130 -21.03 7.53 8.00
N GLY A 131 -20.63 8.72 8.49
CA GLY A 131 -19.26 9.22 8.42
C GLY A 131 -18.91 9.78 7.05
N LEU A 132 -17.67 10.26 6.92
CA LEU A 132 -17.16 10.79 5.65
C LEU A 132 -16.65 9.65 4.78
N ALA A 133 -17.20 9.54 3.56
CA ALA A 133 -16.76 8.56 2.57
C ALA A 133 -15.38 8.96 1.99
N LEU A 134 -14.32 8.67 2.75
CA LEU A 134 -12.96 9.10 2.45
C LEU A 134 -12.44 8.53 1.13
N ILE A 135 -12.80 7.29 0.80
CA ILE A 135 -12.39 6.62 -0.44
C ILE A 135 -12.92 7.38 -1.68
N PRO A 136 -14.24 7.62 -1.83
CA PRO A 136 -14.76 8.49 -2.89
C PRO A 136 -14.16 9.89 -2.92
N ALA A 137 -13.97 10.52 -1.76
CA ALA A 137 -13.43 11.88 -1.68
C ALA A 137 -11.99 11.95 -2.23
N VAL A 138 -11.14 11.00 -1.84
CA VAL A 138 -9.76 10.91 -2.34
C VAL A 138 -9.75 10.57 -3.84
N LEU A 139 -10.59 9.66 -4.30
CA LEU A 139 -10.72 9.33 -5.73
C LEU A 139 -11.16 10.55 -6.57
N GLY A 140 -12.12 11.33 -6.07
CA GLY A 140 -12.57 12.56 -6.71
C GLY A 140 -11.47 13.61 -6.78
N LEU A 141 -10.74 13.83 -5.68
CA LEU A 141 -9.62 14.76 -5.65
C LEU A 141 -8.51 14.34 -6.63
N PHE A 142 -8.21 13.04 -6.70
CA PHE A 142 -7.22 12.50 -7.62
C PHE A 142 -7.64 12.67 -9.09
N ALA A 143 -8.92 12.43 -9.40
CA ALA A 143 -9.47 12.63 -10.74
C ALA A 143 -9.38 14.11 -11.18
N ILE A 144 -9.71 15.04 -10.28
CA ILE A 144 -9.59 16.49 -10.53
C ILE A 144 -8.12 16.88 -10.76
N SER A 145 -7.19 16.37 -9.95
CA SER A 145 -5.75 16.62 -10.14
C SER A 145 -5.26 16.13 -11.50
N GLN A 146 -5.65 14.92 -11.92
CA GLN A 146 -5.31 14.39 -13.24
C GLN A 146 -5.94 15.22 -14.37
N ALA A 147 -7.18 15.69 -14.21
CA ALA A 147 -7.84 16.57 -15.18
C ALA A 147 -7.08 17.89 -15.35
N PHE A 148 -6.62 18.51 -14.26
CA PHE A 148 -5.79 19.73 -14.34
C PHE A 148 -4.43 19.48 -15.00
N ILE A 149 -3.76 18.36 -14.69
CA ILE A 149 -2.50 17.98 -15.34
C ILE A 149 -2.71 17.81 -16.85
N LEU A 150 -3.78 17.15 -17.26
CA LEU A 150 -4.12 16.96 -18.67
C LEU A 150 -4.40 18.29 -19.37
N LEU A 151 -5.10 19.21 -18.72
CA LEU A 151 -5.37 20.56 -19.26
C LEU A 151 -4.11 21.42 -19.36
N GLN A 152 -3.14 21.24 -18.46
CA GLN A 152 -1.89 22.01 -18.44
C GLN A 152 -0.80 21.39 -19.32
N SER A 153 -0.94 20.12 -19.69
CA SER A 153 -0.04 19.44 -20.62
C SER A 153 -0.26 20.00 -22.02
N SER A 154 0.53 21.01 -22.42
CA SER A 154 0.61 21.40 -23.83
C SER A 154 1.00 20.18 -24.67
N ASP A 155 0.34 20.01 -25.81
CA ASP A 155 0.59 19.02 -26.87
C ASP A 155 2.03 19.14 -27.43
N SER A 156 3.04 18.86 -26.60
CA SER A 156 4.35 18.52 -27.09
C SER A 156 4.30 17.03 -27.39
N PRO A 157 4.49 16.61 -28.66
CA PRO A 157 4.56 15.20 -29.00
C PRO A 157 5.83 14.63 -28.35
N ARG A 158 5.76 14.30 -27.06
CA ARG A 158 6.73 13.43 -26.42
C ARG A 158 6.62 12.13 -27.17
N GLN A 159 7.67 11.82 -27.95
CA GLN A 159 7.79 10.55 -28.64
C GLN A 159 7.71 9.46 -27.57
N ILE A 160 6.52 8.88 -27.38
CA ILE A 160 6.34 7.67 -26.60
C ILE A 160 7.05 6.60 -27.43
N PRO A 161 8.21 6.10 -26.98
CA PRO A 161 8.97 5.18 -27.79
C PRO A 161 8.12 3.92 -28.02
N LYS A 162 7.96 3.53 -29.29
CA LYS A 162 7.11 2.40 -29.70
C LYS A 162 7.52 1.15 -28.92
N VAL A 163 6.56 0.57 -28.21
CA VAL A 163 6.76 -0.63 -27.38
C VAL A 163 6.54 -1.87 -28.25
N THR A 164 7.50 -2.28 -29.07
CA THR A 164 7.44 -3.51 -29.90
C THR A 164 8.25 -4.66 -29.28
N GLY A 165 7.72 -5.90 -29.29
CA GLY A 165 8.36 -7.10 -28.67
C GLY A 165 7.38 -8.04 -27.92
N SER A 166 7.88 -9.00 -27.12
CA SER A 166 7.07 -9.88 -26.24
C SER A 166 7.18 -9.44 -24.77
N PRO A 167 6.07 -9.35 -23.99
CA PRO A 167 6.10 -8.96 -22.58
C PRO A 167 6.79 -10.00 -21.66
N PHE A 168 6.93 -11.24 -22.13
CA PHE A 168 7.51 -12.35 -21.36
C PHE A 168 9.03 -12.24 -21.16
N ALA A 169 9.73 -11.40 -21.93
CA ALA A 169 11.18 -11.26 -21.83
C ALA A 169 11.63 -10.70 -20.47
N GLY A 170 10.90 -9.71 -19.93
CA GLY A 170 11.18 -9.16 -18.60
C GLY A 170 10.90 -10.17 -17.48
N LEU A 171 9.84 -10.97 -17.62
CA LEU A 171 9.48 -12.00 -16.64
C LEU A 171 10.56 -13.08 -16.54
N PHE A 172 11.05 -13.56 -17.69
CA PHE A 172 12.14 -14.53 -17.74
C PHE A 172 13.45 -13.98 -17.17
N GLU A 173 13.75 -12.70 -17.42
CA GLU A 173 14.93 -12.05 -16.87
C GLU A 173 14.86 -11.93 -15.34
N VAL A 174 13.71 -11.54 -14.79
CA VAL A 174 13.53 -11.48 -13.34
C VAL A 174 13.64 -12.88 -12.74
N PHE A 175 12.97 -13.88 -13.31
CA PHE A 175 12.94 -15.24 -12.77
C PHE A 175 14.30 -15.94 -12.84
N ARG A 176 15.09 -15.69 -13.90
CA ARG A 176 16.38 -16.38 -14.11
C ARG A 176 17.56 -15.66 -13.48
N LYS A 177 17.60 -14.32 -13.52
CA LYS A 177 18.79 -13.54 -13.12
C LYS A 177 18.58 -12.73 -11.85
N LEU A 178 17.35 -12.28 -11.56
CA LEU A 178 17.08 -11.32 -10.49
C LEU A 178 16.19 -11.90 -9.37
N LYS A 179 15.93 -13.21 -9.37
CA LYS A 179 15.05 -13.87 -8.38
C LYS A 179 15.47 -13.61 -6.93
N ARG A 180 16.78 -13.57 -6.67
CA ARG A 180 17.33 -13.33 -5.33
C ARG A 180 17.03 -11.91 -4.85
N VAL A 181 17.19 -10.94 -5.75
CA VAL A 181 16.88 -9.54 -5.47
C VAL A 181 15.37 -9.39 -5.27
N ALA A 182 14.56 -9.93 -6.17
CA ALA A 182 13.09 -9.88 -6.06
C ALA A 182 12.59 -10.51 -4.75
N MET A 183 13.05 -11.71 -4.37
CA MET A 183 12.66 -12.35 -3.11
C MET A 183 13.12 -11.58 -1.88
N CYS A 184 14.38 -11.14 -1.84
CA CYS A 184 14.92 -10.38 -0.71
C CYS A 184 14.15 -9.05 -0.53
N SER A 185 13.95 -8.33 -1.64
CA SER A 185 13.21 -7.06 -1.67
C SER A 185 11.76 -7.22 -1.25
N SER A 186 11.10 -8.31 -1.69
CA SER A 186 9.74 -8.64 -1.26
C SER A 186 9.69 -8.96 0.23
N GLY A 187 10.68 -9.67 0.76
CA GLY A 187 10.81 -9.93 2.20
C GLY A 187 10.96 -8.65 3.01
N PHE A 188 11.79 -7.70 2.57
CA PHE A 188 11.88 -6.38 3.21
C PHE A 188 10.56 -5.61 3.12
N GLY A 189 9.89 -5.65 1.97
CA GLY A 189 8.55 -5.06 1.81
C GLY A 189 7.53 -5.68 2.78
N ILE A 190 7.58 -6.99 3.00
CA ILE A 190 6.70 -7.67 3.96
C ILE A 190 7.03 -7.25 5.39
N ILE A 191 8.30 -7.29 5.79
CA ILE A 191 8.73 -6.93 7.16
C ILE A 191 8.34 -5.48 7.46
N MET A 192 8.66 -4.55 6.56
CA MET A 192 8.33 -3.14 6.74
C MET A 192 6.84 -2.86 6.62
N GLY A 193 6.10 -3.64 5.83
CA GLY A 193 4.65 -3.53 5.71
C GLY A 193 3.89 -4.01 6.94
N ILE A 194 4.38 -5.04 7.63
CA ILE A 194 3.81 -5.51 8.91
C ILE A 194 3.94 -4.43 9.99
N ILE A 195 4.98 -3.60 9.94
CA ILE A 195 5.17 -2.53 10.92
C ILE A 195 4.27 -1.34 10.55
N PRO A 196 3.29 -1.00 11.40
CA PRO A 196 2.41 0.11 11.13
C PRO A 196 3.20 1.42 11.06
N GLY A 197 2.92 2.23 10.04
CA GLY A 197 3.50 3.57 9.89
C GLY A 197 4.89 3.66 9.28
N VAL A 198 5.57 2.54 9.01
CA VAL A 198 6.88 2.53 8.30
C VAL A 198 6.70 2.77 6.80
N GLY A 199 5.63 2.24 6.22
CA GLY A 199 5.16 2.59 4.88
C GLY A 199 6.03 2.10 3.71
N GLU A 200 5.53 2.37 2.51
CA GLU A 200 6.12 1.95 1.22
C GLU A 200 7.48 2.60 0.96
N PHE A 201 7.64 3.86 1.36
CA PHE A 201 8.85 4.65 1.11
C PHE A 201 10.10 4.06 1.76
N LEU A 202 10.07 3.82 3.07
CA LEU A 202 11.21 3.26 3.79
C LEU A 202 11.55 1.86 3.28
N ALA A 203 10.53 1.02 3.05
CA ALA A 203 10.72 -0.32 2.51
C ALA A 203 11.48 -0.30 1.18
N GLN A 204 11.10 0.60 0.28
CA GLN A 204 11.72 0.74 -1.04
C GLN A 204 13.15 1.30 -0.96
N PHE A 205 13.38 2.33 -0.13
CA PHE A 205 14.72 2.89 0.07
C PHE A 205 15.69 1.88 0.68
N PHE A 206 15.27 1.15 1.72
CA PHE A 206 16.09 0.11 2.33
C PHE A 206 16.37 -1.06 1.38
N SER A 207 15.33 -1.53 0.68
CA SER A 207 15.47 -2.58 -0.34
C SER A 207 16.46 -2.17 -1.42
N TYR A 208 16.34 -0.94 -1.93
CA TYR A 208 17.22 -0.39 -2.96
C TYR A 208 18.66 -0.26 -2.48
N GLY A 209 18.89 0.31 -1.28
CA GLY A 209 20.22 0.46 -0.70
C GLY A 209 20.89 -0.88 -0.42
N LEU A 210 20.13 -1.88 0.03
CA LEU A 210 20.64 -3.23 0.23
C LEU A 210 20.95 -3.91 -1.10
N ALA A 211 20.09 -3.79 -2.10
CA ALA A 211 20.33 -4.30 -3.44
C ALA A 211 21.60 -3.67 -4.04
N GLN A 212 21.82 -2.37 -3.82
CA GLN A 212 23.06 -1.69 -4.24
C GLN A 212 24.29 -2.28 -3.55
N LYS A 213 24.24 -2.50 -2.23
CA LYS A 213 25.36 -3.08 -1.47
C LYS A 213 25.66 -4.53 -1.83
N LEU A 214 24.63 -5.33 -2.10
CA LEU A 214 24.76 -6.75 -2.46
C LEU A 214 25.06 -6.96 -3.95
N SER A 215 24.91 -5.92 -4.77
CA SER A 215 25.13 -6.00 -6.21
C SER A 215 26.60 -6.20 -6.54
N ARG A 216 26.86 -6.99 -7.58
CA ARG A 216 28.18 -7.07 -8.22
C ARG A 216 28.51 -5.83 -9.05
N LYS A 217 27.51 -4.97 -9.34
CA LYS A 217 27.63 -3.78 -10.20
C LYS A 217 26.94 -2.56 -9.55
N PRO A 218 27.37 -2.11 -8.36
CA PRO A 218 26.74 -1.00 -7.63
C PRO A 218 26.76 0.32 -8.44
N GLU A 219 27.73 0.49 -9.33
CA GLU A 219 27.89 1.68 -10.19
C GLU A 219 26.75 1.91 -11.20
N LYS A 220 25.94 0.86 -11.45
CA LYS A 220 24.80 0.95 -12.37
C LYS A 220 23.54 1.52 -11.72
N PHE A 221 23.47 1.55 -10.39
CA PHE A 221 22.31 2.07 -9.65
C PHE A 221 22.20 3.58 -9.87
N GLY A 222 21.00 4.06 -10.17
CA GLY A 222 20.74 5.45 -10.58
C GLY A 222 21.13 5.77 -12.02
N LYS A 223 21.66 4.78 -12.76
CA LYS A 223 22.05 4.92 -14.18
C LYS A 223 21.36 3.89 -15.06
N GLY A 224 20.41 3.12 -14.54
CA GLY A 224 19.70 2.07 -15.29
C GLY A 224 20.00 0.65 -14.83
N SER A 225 20.12 0.43 -13.53
CA SER A 225 20.28 -0.90 -12.92
C SER A 225 18.99 -1.69 -12.98
N SER A 226 19.02 -2.86 -13.62
CA SER A 226 17.93 -3.82 -13.58
C SER A 226 17.65 -4.31 -12.16
N GLU A 227 18.70 -4.47 -11.34
CA GLU A 227 18.59 -4.88 -9.93
C GLU A 227 17.94 -3.79 -9.09
N GLY A 228 18.29 -2.52 -9.31
CA GLY A 228 17.68 -1.39 -8.61
C GLY A 228 16.20 -1.24 -8.93
N LEU A 229 15.83 -1.34 -10.21
CA LEU A 229 14.42 -1.29 -10.63
C LEU A 229 13.59 -2.44 -10.05
N VAL A 230 14.11 -3.67 -10.07
CA VAL A 230 13.43 -4.84 -9.48
C VAL A 230 13.32 -4.71 -7.96
N ALA A 231 14.38 -4.27 -7.28
CA ALA A 231 14.38 -4.11 -5.83
C ALA A 231 13.35 -3.08 -5.36
N ALA A 232 13.24 -1.98 -6.10
CA ALA A 232 12.31 -0.90 -5.84
C ALA A 232 10.85 -1.36 -6.06
N GLU A 233 10.53 -1.94 -7.22
CA GLU A 233 9.15 -2.35 -7.54
C GLU A 233 8.67 -3.58 -6.74
N SER A 234 9.55 -4.54 -6.45
CA SER A 234 9.18 -5.71 -5.63
C SER A 234 8.88 -5.31 -4.18
N ALA A 235 9.70 -4.44 -3.57
CA ALA A 235 9.44 -3.97 -2.20
C ALA A 235 8.16 -3.12 -2.13
N ASN A 236 8.01 -2.17 -3.04
CA ASN A 236 6.85 -1.30 -3.11
C ASN A 236 5.54 -2.11 -3.21
N ASN A 237 5.50 -3.13 -4.07
CA ASN A 237 4.28 -3.91 -4.26
C ASN A 237 4.05 -5.01 -3.20
N ALA A 238 5.06 -5.31 -2.38
CA ALA A 238 4.92 -6.26 -1.27
C ALA A 238 4.36 -5.59 0.00
N VAL A 239 4.50 -4.28 0.17
CA VAL A 239 4.02 -3.57 1.37
C VAL A 239 2.49 -3.60 1.54
N PRO A 240 1.65 -3.35 0.50
CA PRO A 240 0.20 -3.24 0.69
C PRO A 240 -0.45 -4.49 1.27
N ALA A 241 -0.14 -5.67 0.73
CA ALA A 241 -0.71 -6.92 1.25
C ALA A 241 -0.12 -7.28 2.62
N ALA A 242 1.14 -6.94 2.89
CA ALA A 242 1.75 -7.16 4.20
C ALA A 242 1.17 -6.24 5.29
N ALA A 243 0.79 -5.01 4.95
CA ALA A 243 0.12 -4.09 5.85
C ALA A 243 -1.28 -4.58 6.29
N MET A 244 -1.88 -5.50 5.54
CA MET A 244 -3.15 -6.14 5.91
C MET A 244 -2.96 -7.31 6.90
N ILE A 245 -1.74 -7.82 7.09
CA ILE A 245 -1.46 -8.95 7.99
C ILE A 245 -1.91 -8.64 9.43
N PRO A 246 -1.50 -7.51 10.06
CA PRO A 246 -1.94 -7.20 11.41
C PRO A 246 -3.45 -6.92 11.49
N LEU A 247 -4.02 -6.30 10.45
CA LEU A 247 -5.44 -5.95 10.40
C LEU A 247 -6.34 -7.19 10.42
N PHE A 248 -6.02 -8.18 9.58
CA PHE A 248 -6.77 -9.44 9.54
C PHE A 248 -6.42 -10.37 10.69
N GLY A 249 -5.17 -10.34 11.18
CA GLY A 249 -4.73 -11.15 12.31
C GLY A 249 -5.40 -10.74 13.62
N THR A 250 -5.54 -9.44 13.90
CA THR A 250 -6.13 -8.93 15.15
C THR A 250 -7.66 -9.03 15.23
N GLY A 251 -8.32 -9.49 14.17
CA GLY A 251 -9.76 -9.73 14.19
C GLY A 251 -10.65 -8.48 14.10
N TYR A 252 -10.08 -7.27 13.92
CA TYR A 252 -10.89 -6.08 13.63
C TYR A 252 -11.74 -6.27 12.36
N SER A 253 -11.28 -7.07 11.39
CA SER A 253 -12.09 -7.50 10.24
C SER A 253 -13.02 -8.68 10.54
N ARG A 254 -12.78 -9.48 11.58
CA ARG A 254 -13.68 -10.60 11.95
C ARG A 254 -15.01 -10.12 12.52
N GLY A 255 -15.03 -8.95 13.17
CA GLY A 255 -16.27 -8.30 13.59
C GLY A 255 -17.21 -7.98 12.42
N SER A 256 -16.68 -7.83 11.19
CA SER A 256 -17.49 -7.52 10.00
C SER A 256 -17.76 -8.71 9.08
N VAL A 257 -17.17 -9.88 9.32
CA VAL A 257 -17.33 -11.05 8.42
C VAL A 257 -17.86 -12.28 9.15
N ASP A 258 -17.69 -12.38 10.47
CA ASP A 258 -18.13 -13.54 11.27
C ASP A 258 -19.14 -13.17 12.38
N GLY A 259 -19.68 -11.94 12.43
CA GLY A 259 -20.33 -11.40 13.64
C GLY A 259 -21.79 -10.91 13.56
N ASP A 260 -22.17 -10.11 12.55
CA ASP A 260 -23.45 -9.36 12.62
C ASP A 260 -24.39 -9.50 11.40
N ASP A 261 -23.92 -10.06 10.28
CA ASP A 261 -24.78 -10.28 9.10
C ASP A 261 -25.48 -11.65 9.09
N ALA A 262 -25.07 -12.59 9.96
CA ALA A 262 -25.74 -13.87 10.15
C ALA A 262 -26.84 -13.83 11.23
N VAL A 263 -26.82 -12.83 12.12
CA VAL A 263 -27.85 -12.64 13.15
C VAL A 263 -29.00 -11.77 12.65
N CYS A 264 -28.76 -10.88 11.67
CA CYS A 264 -29.81 -10.04 11.08
C CYS A 264 -30.76 -10.78 10.10
N PHE A 265 -30.51 -12.04 9.74
CA PHE A 265 -31.40 -12.84 8.88
C PHE A 265 -32.20 -13.94 9.60
N SER A 266 -32.15 -14.02 10.94
CA SER A 266 -33.00 -14.92 11.72
C SER A 266 -33.85 -14.13 12.73
N GLY A 267 -34.72 -13.27 12.20
CA GLY A 267 -35.81 -12.68 12.95
C GLY A 267 -37.13 -13.32 12.56
N THR A 268 -37.47 -14.49 13.14
CA THR A 268 -38.86 -14.95 13.38
C THR A 268 -38.87 -16.31 14.08
N GLN A 269 -39.09 -16.37 15.40
CA GLN A 269 -40.27 -16.98 16.04
C GLN A 269 -40.17 -16.97 17.59
N PRO A 270 -41.34 -16.95 18.28
CA PRO A 270 -41.51 -16.36 19.60
C PRO A 270 -41.26 -17.33 20.77
N ASP A 271 -41.04 -16.72 21.93
CA ASP A 271 -41.09 -17.29 23.28
C ASP A 271 -42.38 -18.10 23.55
N PRO A 272 -42.30 -19.38 23.95
CA PRO A 272 -43.35 -20.03 24.70
C PRO A 272 -42.92 -20.15 26.17
N ARG A 273 -43.47 -19.28 27.02
CA ARG A 273 -43.57 -19.57 28.45
C ARG A 273 -44.34 -20.89 28.65
N PRO A 274 -43.95 -21.75 29.60
CA PRO A 274 -44.81 -22.84 30.01
C PRO A 274 -45.90 -22.31 30.96
N GLU A 275 -47.16 -22.42 30.54
CA GLU A 275 -48.29 -22.38 31.48
C GLU A 275 -48.31 -23.69 32.29
N THR A 276 -48.14 -23.58 33.60
CA THR A 276 -48.77 -24.46 34.60
C THR A 276 -48.98 -23.69 35.90
N LEU A 277 -50.18 -23.12 36.05
CA LEU A 277 -51.14 -23.32 37.15
C LEU A 277 -52.32 -22.36 37.01
#